data_AF-A0A9D6UV21-F1
#
_entry.id   AF-A0A9D6UV21-F1
#
_cell.length_a   1.000
_cell.length_b   1.000
_cell.length_c   1.000
_cell.angle_alpha   90.00
_cell.angle_beta   90.00
_cell.angle_gamma   90.00
#
_symmetry.space_group_name_H-M   'P 1'
#
loop_
_entity.id
_entity.type
_entity.pdbx_description
1 polymer ?
#
loop_
_entity_poly.entity_id
_entity_poly.type
_entity_poly.pdbx_seq_one_letter_code
_entity_poly.pdbx_strand_id
1 'polypeptide(L)'
;MLSQKLREMGVVGAGGAGFPAEVKAQSQVEYVLANGAECEPLLHKDFELMKQYPADIVAGMKRMMASTGAKQGRFCIKEKNQAAVAAVAPHAAAAGIELTSLGDFYPSGDEYEIVYAATGRLIPAAGIPLQVGCVVNNVETLYNVERAALGEPVTRKFVSISGAVKKPCSFWAPLGASFADLLAVAGGPTVDEIG
;
A
#
# COMPACT_ATOMS: atom_id res chain seq x y z
N MET A 1 7.97 -16.06 14.02
CA MET A 1 7.23 -14.79 14.26
C MET A 1 7.01 -14.08 12.92
N LEU A 2 5.97 -13.26 12.75
CA LEU A 2 5.70 -12.59 11.47
C LEU A 2 6.89 -11.73 11.02
N SER A 3 7.44 -10.91 11.91
CA SER A 3 8.58 -10.01 11.63
C SER A 3 9.79 -10.73 11.03
N GLN A 4 10.19 -11.87 11.60
CA GLN A 4 11.27 -12.70 11.04
C GLN A 4 10.95 -13.18 9.62
N LYS A 5 9.70 -13.59 9.37
CA LYS A 5 9.29 -14.04 8.04
C LYS A 5 9.29 -12.87 7.04
N LEU A 6 8.85 -11.68 7.44
CA LEU A 6 8.91 -10.48 6.59
C LEU A 6 10.36 -10.13 6.20
N ARG A 7 11.30 -10.25 7.15
CA ARG A 7 12.73 -10.06 6.90
C ARG A 7 13.27 -11.06 5.89
N GLU A 8 13.05 -12.35 6.13
CA GLU A 8 13.54 -13.44 5.27
C GLU A 8 12.93 -13.38 3.86
N MET A 9 11.69 -12.91 3.73
CA MET A 9 10.98 -12.79 2.46
C MET A 9 11.21 -11.45 1.75
N GLY A 10 12.00 -10.54 2.34
CA GLY A 10 12.39 -9.26 1.71
C GLY A 10 11.27 -8.21 1.65
N VAL A 11 10.35 -8.20 2.63
CA VAL A 11 9.22 -7.25 2.63
C VAL A 11 9.66 -5.88 3.14
N VAL A 12 9.54 -4.88 2.27
CA VAL A 12 9.79 -3.46 2.58
C VAL A 12 8.57 -2.61 2.25
N GLY A 13 8.55 -1.37 2.77
CA GLY A 13 7.51 -0.39 2.48
C GLY A 13 7.44 -0.05 1.00
N ALA A 14 6.37 -0.49 0.33
CA ALA A 14 6.15 -0.34 -1.10
C ALA A 14 5.53 1.01 -1.53
N GLY A 15 5.27 1.91 -0.57
CA GLY A 15 4.73 3.25 -0.80
C GLY A 15 5.77 4.34 -1.10
N GLY A 16 7.03 3.97 -1.34
CA GLY A 16 8.10 4.90 -1.74
C GLY A 16 9.30 4.93 -0.79
N ALA A 17 9.06 4.99 0.53
CA ALA A 17 10.13 5.13 1.53
C ALA A 17 11.03 3.89 1.71
N GLY A 18 10.57 2.70 1.32
CA GLY A 18 11.39 1.46 1.44
C GLY A 18 11.67 1.02 2.88
N PHE A 19 10.97 1.56 3.89
CA PHE A 19 11.21 1.24 5.29
C PHE A 19 10.97 -0.25 5.59
N PRO A 20 11.83 -0.95 6.36
CA PRO A 20 11.68 -2.38 6.63
C PRO A 20 10.33 -2.72 7.29
N ALA A 21 9.54 -3.61 6.67
CA ALA A 21 8.23 -3.99 7.21
C ALA A 21 8.36 -4.81 8.49
N GLU A 22 9.46 -5.54 8.67
CA GLU A 22 9.78 -6.28 9.89
C GLU A 22 9.80 -5.40 11.14
N VAL A 23 10.34 -4.18 11.03
CA VAL A 23 10.42 -3.21 12.14
C VAL A 23 9.01 -2.73 12.48
N LYS A 24 8.19 -2.41 11.48
CA LYS A 24 6.78 -2.05 11.68
C LYS A 24 5.97 -3.19 12.33
N ALA A 25 6.28 -4.44 12.01
CA ALA A 25 5.59 -5.61 12.56
C ALA A 25 6.00 -5.93 14.01
N GLN A 26 7.15 -5.45 14.49
CA GLN A 26 7.60 -5.60 15.87
C GLN A 26 7.05 -4.53 16.81
N SER A 27 6.56 -3.41 16.27
CA SER A 27 5.97 -2.33 17.05
C SER A 27 4.75 -2.79 17.86
N GLN A 28 4.51 -2.15 19.00
CA GLN A 28 3.28 -2.31 19.78
C GLN A 28 2.46 -1.04 19.63
N VAL A 29 1.30 -1.14 18.96
CA VAL A 29 0.47 0.02 18.62
C VAL A 29 -1.01 -0.28 18.80
N GLU A 30 -1.82 0.77 18.85
CA GLU A 30 -3.26 0.66 18.99
C GLU A 30 -3.95 0.53 17.63
N TYR A 31 -3.41 1.25 16.62
CA TYR A 31 -3.95 1.33 15.27
C TYR A 31 -2.97 0.77 14.23
N VAL A 32 -3.49 -0.05 13.32
CA VAL A 32 -2.87 -0.32 12.02
C VAL A 32 -3.72 0.32 10.94
N LEU A 33 -3.08 1.14 10.11
CA LEU A 33 -3.71 1.93 9.06
C LEU A 33 -3.22 1.44 7.69
N ALA A 34 -4.13 1.13 6.78
CA ALA A 34 -3.80 0.88 5.38
C ALA A 34 -3.88 2.21 4.60
N ASN A 35 -2.81 2.57 3.89
CA ASN A 35 -2.77 3.72 3.00
C ASN A 35 -3.10 3.26 1.57
N GLY A 36 -4.36 3.46 1.17
CA GLY A 36 -4.88 3.28 -0.20
C GLY A 36 -5.23 4.61 -0.87
N ALA A 37 -4.55 5.71 -0.51
CA ALA A 37 -4.88 7.04 -1.02
C ALA A 37 -4.42 7.26 -2.47
N GLU A 38 -3.20 6.79 -2.83
CA GLU A 38 -2.49 7.04 -4.11
C GLU A 38 -2.65 8.49 -4.62
N CYS A 39 -1.70 9.37 -4.29
CA CYS A 39 -1.81 10.81 -4.54
C CYS A 39 -0.86 11.34 -5.61
N GLU A 40 0.20 10.58 -5.91
CA GLU A 40 1.19 10.92 -6.89
C GLU A 40 0.57 10.92 -8.30
N PRO A 41 0.77 11.99 -9.09
CA PRO A 41 0.25 12.05 -10.44
C PRO A 41 0.68 10.85 -11.30
N LEU A 42 -0.22 10.37 -12.15
CA LEU A 42 -0.03 9.26 -13.10
C LEU A 42 0.17 7.86 -12.49
N LEU A 43 0.33 7.73 -11.18
CA LEU A 43 0.29 6.44 -10.51
C LEU A 43 -1.15 5.91 -10.47
N HIS A 44 -1.29 4.62 -10.76
CA HIS A 44 -2.57 3.91 -10.81
C HIS A 44 -2.45 2.46 -10.31
N LYS A 45 -1.34 2.15 -9.64
CA LYS A 45 -0.99 0.78 -9.27
C LYS A 45 -1.79 0.36 -8.05
N ASP A 46 -1.93 1.22 -7.06
CA ASP A 46 -2.57 0.89 -5.80
C ASP A 46 -4.08 0.80 -5.98
N PHE A 47 -4.65 1.67 -6.83
CA PHE A 47 -6.05 1.54 -7.25
C PHE A 47 -6.34 0.17 -7.89
N GLU A 48 -5.54 -0.24 -8.88
CA GLU A 48 -5.73 -1.54 -9.54
C GLU A 48 -5.43 -2.70 -8.57
N LEU A 49 -4.44 -2.57 -7.70
CA LEU A 49 -4.11 -3.59 -6.71
C LEU A 49 -5.28 -3.82 -5.74
N MET A 50 -5.91 -2.74 -5.24
CA MET A 50 -7.09 -2.84 -4.38
C MET A 50 -8.29 -3.48 -5.06
N LYS A 51 -8.47 -3.26 -6.36
CA LYS A 51 -9.55 -3.90 -7.14
C LYS A 51 -9.31 -5.39 -7.35
N GLN A 52 -8.08 -5.77 -7.67
CA GLN A 52 -7.75 -7.13 -8.11
C GLN A 52 -7.43 -8.06 -6.93
N TYR A 53 -6.85 -7.53 -5.85
CA TYR A 53 -6.38 -8.32 -4.70
C TYR A 53 -6.88 -7.80 -3.33
N PRO A 54 -8.16 -7.40 -3.18
CA PRO A 54 -8.65 -6.83 -1.92
C PRO A 54 -8.53 -7.81 -0.75
N ALA A 55 -8.77 -9.10 -0.99
CA ALA A 55 -8.69 -10.14 0.03
C ALA A 55 -7.28 -10.30 0.60
N ASP A 56 -6.25 -10.37 -0.25
CA ASP A 56 -4.86 -10.49 0.18
C ASP A 56 -4.39 -9.25 0.96
N ILE A 57 -4.76 -8.05 0.51
CA ILE A 57 -4.41 -6.80 1.21
C ILE A 57 -5.00 -6.79 2.61
N VAL A 58 -6.29 -7.13 2.74
CA VAL A 58 -6.98 -7.17 4.04
C VAL A 58 -6.41 -8.28 4.94
N ALA A 59 -6.09 -9.44 4.38
CA ALA A 59 -5.45 -10.53 5.13
C ALA A 59 -4.07 -10.10 5.67
N GLY A 60 -3.25 -9.44 4.85
CA GLY A 60 -1.98 -8.87 5.28
C GLY A 60 -2.13 -7.82 6.38
N MET A 61 -3.17 -6.97 6.29
CA MET A 61 -3.52 -6.02 7.35
C MET A 61 -3.86 -6.72 8.67
N LYS A 62 -4.64 -7.81 8.63
CA LYS A 62 -4.96 -8.60 9.83
C LYS A 62 -3.72 -9.24 10.46
N ARG A 63 -2.76 -9.68 9.64
CA ARG A 63 -1.48 -10.20 10.15
C ARG A 63 -0.66 -9.11 10.83
N MET A 64 -0.61 -7.92 10.25
CA MET A 64 0.03 -6.77 10.90
C MET A 64 -0.64 -6.43 12.22
N MET A 65 -1.97 -6.35 12.28
CA MET A 65 -2.70 -6.11 13.54
C MET A 65 -2.38 -7.16 14.61
N ALA A 66 -2.36 -8.45 14.24
CA ALA A 66 -2.03 -9.52 15.16
C ALA A 66 -0.58 -9.43 15.67
N SER A 67 0.37 -9.10 14.78
CA SER A 67 1.79 -8.97 15.13
C SER A 67 2.06 -7.78 16.04
N THR A 68 1.36 -6.67 15.83
CA THR A 68 1.57 -5.43 16.58
C THR A 68 0.69 -5.28 17.82
N GLY A 69 -0.21 -6.24 18.07
CA GLY A 69 -1.17 -6.20 19.17
C GLY A 69 -2.34 -5.21 18.96
N ALA A 70 -2.40 -4.53 17.81
CA ALA A 70 -3.39 -3.52 17.51
C ALA A 70 -4.82 -4.08 17.56
N LYS A 71 -5.70 -3.31 18.20
CA LYS A 71 -7.14 -3.63 18.33
C LYS A 71 -7.98 -2.93 17.28
N GLN A 72 -7.44 -1.88 16.66
CA GLN A 72 -8.15 -1.04 15.70
C GLN A 72 -7.45 -1.11 14.35
N GLY A 73 -8.21 -1.44 13.31
CA GLY A 73 -7.75 -1.45 11.92
C GLY A 73 -8.57 -0.47 11.11
N ARG A 74 -7.92 0.48 10.42
CA ARG A 74 -8.60 1.39 9.49
C ARG A 74 -7.99 1.33 8.10
N PHE A 75 -8.83 1.17 7.10
CA PHE A 75 -8.43 1.17 5.71
C PHE A 75 -8.75 2.54 5.09
N CYS A 76 -7.72 3.36 4.89
CA CYS A 76 -7.84 4.73 4.43
C CYS A 76 -7.80 4.76 2.90
N ILE A 77 -8.90 5.16 2.28
CA ILE A 77 -9.09 5.09 0.82
C ILE A 77 -9.82 6.34 0.33
N LYS A 78 -9.43 6.86 -0.84
CA LYS A 78 -10.11 8.01 -1.44
C LYS A 78 -11.54 7.68 -1.83
N GLU A 79 -12.47 8.54 -1.42
CA GLU A 79 -13.90 8.35 -1.70
C GLU A 79 -14.20 8.30 -3.20
N LYS A 80 -13.49 9.07 -4.03
CA LYS A 80 -13.70 9.03 -5.49
C LYS A 80 -13.41 7.66 -6.13
N ASN A 81 -12.61 6.81 -5.48
CA ASN A 81 -12.17 5.52 -6.02
C ASN A 81 -13.21 4.42 -5.76
N GLN A 82 -14.46 4.67 -6.17
CA GLN A 82 -15.63 3.85 -5.84
C GLN A 82 -15.47 2.37 -6.21
N ALA A 83 -14.80 2.06 -7.33
CA ALA A 83 -14.53 0.67 -7.71
C ALA A 83 -13.61 -0.06 -6.71
N ALA A 84 -12.57 0.62 -6.20
CA ALA A 84 -11.69 0.07 -5.19
C ALA A 84 -12.38 0.00 -3.82
N VAL A 85 -13.18 1.02 -3.47
CA VAL A 85 -14.02 0.99 -2.25
C VAL A 85 -14.96 -0.22 -2.27
N ALA A 86 -15.69 -0.43 -3.37
CA ALA A 86 -16.60 -1.55 -3.53
C ALA A 86 -15.90 -2.91 -3.47
N ALA A 87 -14.67 -3.01 -3.98
CA ALA A 87 -13.87 -4.23 -3.90
C ALA A 87 -13.37 -4.50 -2.47
N VAL A 88 -12.90 -3.48 -1.76
CA VAL A 88 -12.27 -3.64 -0.42
C VAL A 88 -13.31 -3.75 0.70
N ALA A 89 -14.42 -3.02 0.63
CA ALA A 89 -15.39 -2.89 1.72
C ALA A 89 -15.90 -4.24 2.28
N PRO A 90 -16.29 -5.23 1.46
CA PRO A 90 -16.78 -6.51 1.98
C PRO A 90 -15.71 -7.28 2.77
N HIS A 91 -14.47 -7.27 2.29
CA HIS A 91 -13.35 -7.95 2.95
C HIS A 91 -12.96 -7.24 4.25
N ALA A 92 -12.88 -5.91 4.23
CA ALA A 92 -12.59 -5.11 5.41
C ALA A 92 -13.64 -5.33 6.51
N ALA A 93 -14.93 -5.27 6.16
CA ALA A 93 -16.03 -5.52 7.09
C ALA A 93 -15.96 -6.93 7.70
N ALA A 94 -15.77 -7.96 6.88
CA ALA A 94 -15.64 -9.34 7.36
C ALA A 94 -14.44 -9.54 8.30
N ALA A 95 -13.39 -8.73 8.13
CA ALA A 95 -12.19 -8.76 8.96
C ALA A 95 -12.28 -7.88 10.22
N GLY A 96 -13.37 -7.11 10.41
CA GLY A 96 -13.51 -6.13 11.48
C GLY A 96 -12.58 -4.92 11.32
N ILE A 97 -12.30 -4.52 10.08
CA ILE A 97 -11.53 -3.34 9.71
C ILE A 97 -12.50 -2.28 9.20
N GLU A 98 -12.41 -1.07 9.75
CA GLU A 98 -13.26 0.05 9.34
C GLU A 98 -12.67 0.75 8.11
N LEU A 99 -13.53 1.25 7.22
CA LEU A 99 -13.09 2.15 6.15
C LEU A 99 -12.99 3.58 6.65
N THR A 100 -11.98 4.30 6.19
CA THR A 100 -11.83 5.75 6.40
C THR A 100 -11.77 6.42 5.04
N SER A 101 -12.83 7.17 4.72
CA SER A 101 -12.89 7.94 3.47
C SER A 101 -11.93 9.13 3.53
N LEU A 102 -11.11 9.26 2.49
CA LEU A 102 -10.21 10.39 2.29
C LEU A 102 -10.74 11.30 1.18
N GLY A 103 -10.50 12.61 1.33
CA GLY A 103 -10.78 13.60 0.30
C GLY A 103 -9.84 13.49 -0.91
N ASP A 104 -10.21 14.13 -2.02
CA ASP A 104 -9.40 14.14 -3.25
C ASP A 104 -8.52 15.37 -3.36
N PHE A 105 -7.45 15.43 -2.55
CA PHE A 105 -6.45 16.48 -2.63
C PHE A 105 -5.06 15.93 -2.28
N TYR A 106 -4.02 16.61 -2.75
CA TYR A 106 -2.65 16.35 -2.32
C TYR A 106 -2.32 17.27 -1.12
N PRO A 107 -1.74 16.78 -0.01
CA PRO A 107 -1.21 15.42 0.22
C PRO A 107 -2.09 14.54 1.14
N SER A 108 -3.30 14.14 0.73
CA SER A 108 -4.16 13.24 1.54
C SER A 108 -3.57 11.84 1.80
N GLY A 109 -2.49 11.48 1.10
CA GLY A 109 -1.76 10.22 1.28
C GLY A 109 -0.58 10.31 2.24
N ASP A 110 -0.28 11.50 2.75
CA ASP A 110 0.74 11.71 3.79
C ASP A 110 0.32 10.99 5.08
N GLU A 111 1.28 10.42 5.81
CA GLU A 111 1.00 9.73 7.05
C GLU A 111 0.43 10.65 8.14
N TYR A 112 0.76 11.95 8.12
CA TYR A 112 0.17 12.94 9.03
C TYR A 112 -1.34 13.09 8.79
N GLU A 113 -1.75 13.23 7.52
CA GLU A 113 -3.16 13.38 7.13
C GLU A 113 -3.93 12.08 7.40
N ILE A 114 -3.35 10.93 7.06
CA ILE A 114 -3.97 9.62 7.28
C ILE A 114 -4.19 9.34 8.76
N VAL A 115 -3.19 9.58 9.60
CA VAL A 115 -3.33 9.38 11.05
C VAL A 115 -4.41 10.29 11.62
N TYR A 116 -4.42 11.57 11.23
CA TYR A 116 -5.44 12.50 11.71
C TYR A 116 -6.85 12.11 11.23
N ALA A 117 -7.04 11.82 9.95
CA ALA A 117 -8.33 11.42 9.39
C ALA A 117 -8.86 10.12 10.01
N ALA A 118 -7.97 9.17 10.31
CA ALA A 118 -8.34 7.88 10.86
C ALA A 118 -8.58 7.90 12.37
N THR A 119 -7.80 8.67 13.14
CA THR A 119 -7.78 8.56 14.61
C THR A 119 -7.99 9.87 15.35
N GLY A 120 -8.02 11.01 14.66
CA GLY A 120 -8.02 12.35 15.26
C GLY A 120 -6.71 12.69 15.99
N ARG A 121 -5.64 11.91 15.81
CA ARG A 121 -4.36 12.14 16.49
C ARG A 121 -3.45 13.00 15.61
N LEU A 122 -2.69 13.88 16.25
CA LEU A 122 -1.69 14.69 15.58
C LEU A 122 -0.31 14.10 15.85
N ILE A 123 0.41 13.74 14.78
CA ILE A 123 1.82 13.36 14.89
C ILE A 123 2.61 14.61 15.30
N PRO A 124 3.50 14.54 16.30
CA PRO A 124 4.37 15.67 16.67
C PRO A 124 5.20 16.15 15.47
N ALA A 125 5.61 17.42 15.48
CA ALA A 125 6.47 17.95 14.42
C ALA A 125 7.77 17.12 14.31
N ALA A 126 8.13 16.74 13.08
CA ALA A 126 9.24 15.82 12.76
C ALA A 126 9.14 14.44 13.43
N GLY A 127 7.94 14.09 13.92
CA GLY A 127 7.64 12.79 14.50
C GLY A 127 7.20 11.78 13.46
N ILE A 128 6.82 10.60 13.96
CA ILE A 128 6.34 9.47 13.15
C ILE A 128 5.07 8.86 13.77
N PRO A 129 4.24 8.14 12.99
CA PRO A 129 2.98 7.54 13.47
C PRO A 129 3.12 6.69 14.74
N LEU A 130 4.28 6.03 14.93
CA LEU A 130 4.54 5.19 16.10
C LEU A 130 4.42 5.96 17.42
N GLN A 131 4.78 7.25 17.45
CA GLN A 131 4.72 8.07 18.66
C GLN A 131 3.30 8.37 19.12
N VAL A 132 2.31 8.16 18.24
CA VAL A 132 0.89 8.33 18.54
C VAL A 132 0.13 7.01 18.45
N GLY A 133 0.85 5.89 18.60
CA GLY A 133 0.26 4.55 18.67
C GLY A 133 -0.33 4.06 17.34
N CYS A 134 0.25 4.48 16.21
CA CYS A 134 -0.20 4.11 14.87
C CYS A 134 0.93 3.48 14.05
N VAL A 135 0.59 2.53 13.18
CA VAL A 135 1.45 2.08 12.07
C VAL A 135 0.70 2.25 10.77
N VAL A 136 1.26 3.01 9.82
CA VAL A 136 0.73 3.16 8.47
C VAL A 136 1.49 2.24 7.51
N ASN A 137 0.77 1.45 6.71
CA ASN A 137 1.32 0.60 5.66
C ASN A 137 0.63 0.87 4.33
N ASN A 138 1.40 1.03 3.25
CA ASN A 138 0.84 1.09 1.90
C ASN A 138 0.17 -0.26 1.53
N VAL A 139 -0.87 -0.23 0.70
CA VAL A 139 -1.63 -1.42 0.30
C VAL A 139 -0.78 -2.51 -0.37
N GLU A 140 0.22 -2.17 -1.19
CA GLU A 140 1.14 -3.14 -1.78
C GLU A 140 2.05 -3.77 -0.71
N THR A 141 2.38 -3.03 0.35
CA THR A 141 3.13 -3.59 1.49
C THR A 141 2.29 -4.65 2.20
N LEU A 142 1.00 -4.38 2.42
CA LEU A 142 0.09 -5.30 3.07
C LEU A 142 -0.15 -6.56 2.21
N TYR A 143 -0.31 -6.40 0.90
CA TYR A 143 -0.31 -7.52 -0.04
C TYR A 143 0.94 -8.39 0.14
N ASN A 144 2.13 -7.79 0.14
CA ASN A 144 3.39 -8.50 0.31
C ASN A 144 3.53 -9.18 1.69
N VAL A 145 2.93 -8.61 2.75
CA VAL A 145 2.86 -9.25 4.07
C VAL A 145 2.09 -10.57 4.00
N GLU A 146 0.96 -10.62 3.28
CA GLU A 146 0.19 -11.86 3.11
C GLU A 146 1.00 -12.91 2.33
N ARG A 147 1.58 -12.51 1.19
CA ARG A 147 2.41 -13.39 0.37
C ARG A 147 3.59 -13.97 1.16
N ALA A 148 4.31 -13.12 1.89
CA ALA A 148 5.40 -13.55 2.75
C ALA A 148 4.90 -14.50 3.86
N ALA A 149 3.74 -14.24 4.45
CA ALA A 149 3.15 -15.15 5.44
C ALA A 149 2.83 -16.54 4.87
N LEU A 150 2.55 -16.64 3.57
CA LEU A 150 2.36 -17.88 2.83
C LEU A 150 3.66 -18.50 2.29
N GLY A 151 4.81 -17.86 2.54
CA GLY A 151 6.13 -18.37 2.12
C GLY A 151 6.57 -17.90 0.74
N GLU A 152 5.91 -16.88 0.19
CA GLU A 152 6.25 -16.30 -1.11
C GLU A 152 7.11 -15.04 -0.91
N PRO A 153 8.38 -15.03 -1.35
CA PRO A 153 9.25 -13.86 -1.22
C PRO A 153 8.89 -12.77 -2.21
N VAL A 154 9.23 -11.53 -1.87
CA VAL A 154 9.04 -10.37 -2.77
C VAL A 154 10.03 -10.47 -3.92
N THR A 155 9.55 -10.92 -5.08
CA THR A 155 10.34 -11.05 -6.31
C THR A 155 9.84 -10.15 -7.43
N ARG A 156 8.68 -9.50 -7.23
CA ARG A 156 8.02 -8.65 -8.21
C ARG A 156 7.51 -7.37 -7.55
N LYS A 157 7.34 -6.33 -8.37
CA LYS A 157 6.70 -5.07 -8.01
C LYS A 157 5.50 -4.83 -8.91
N PHE A 158 4.40 -4.32 -8.35
CA PHE A 158 3.27 -3.87 -9.17
C PHE A 158 3.60 -2.45 -9.66
N VAL A 159 3.67 -2.26 -10.97
CA VAL A 159 4.08 -1.00 -11.58
C VAL A 159 2.99 -0.47 -12.49
N SER A 160 2.90 0.85 -12.60
CA SER A 160 2.09 1.53 -13.62
C SER A 160 3.01 2.15 -14.67
N ILE A 161 2.70 1.89 -15.94
CA ILE A 161 3.33 2.54 -17.09
C ILE A 161 2.26 3.40 -17.76
N SER A 162 2.53 4.69 -17.86
CA SER A 162 1.59 5.71 -18.35
C SER A 162 2.32 6.80 -19.14
N GLY A 163 1.57 7.75 -19.70
CA GLY A 163 2.11 8.81 -20.55
C GLY A 163 2.20 8.41 -22.03
N ALA A 164 3.28 8.81 -22.70
CA ALA A 164 3.51 8.65 -24.13
C ALA A 164 3.94 7.22 -24.52
N VAL A 165 3.09 6.24 -24.20
CA VAL A 165 3.25 4.83 -24.55
C VAL A 165 2.00 4.33 -25.28
N LYS A 166 2.14 3.33 -26.15
CA LYS A 166 1.02 2.87 -26.99
C LYS A 166 -0.12 2.26 -26.17
N LYS A 167 0.19 1.62 -25.04
CA LYS A 167 -0.75 0.91 -24.17
C LYS A 167 -0.40 1.15 -22.70
N PRO A 168 -0.88 2.26 -22.09
CA PRO A 168 -0.77 2.47 -20.65
C PRO A 168 -1.38 1.29 -19.89
N CYS A 169 -0.69 0.80 -18.86
CA CYS A 169 -1.13 -0.37 -18.09
C CYS A 169 -0.48 -0.45 -16.71
N SER A 170 -1.09 -1.23 -15.82
CA SER A 170 -0.49 -1.64 -14.54
C SER A 170 -0.30 -3.14 -14.53
N PHE A 171 0.88 -3.62 -14.14
CA PHE A 171 1.21 -5.05 -14.13
C PHE A 171 2.31 -5.41 -13.13
N TRP A 172 2.43 -6.72 -12.84
CA TRP A 172 3.53 -7.26 -12.04
C TRP A 172 4.81 -7.39 -12.88
N ALA A 173 5.88 -6.72 -12.48
CA ALA A 173 7.19 -6.82 -13.10
C ALA A 173 8.21 -7.47 -12.14
N PRO A 174 9.15 -8.29 -12.63
CA PRO A 174 10.27 -8.76 -11.81
C PRO A 174 11.08 -7.60 -11.23
N LEU A 175 11.54 -7.75 -9.99
CA LEU A 175 12.53 -6.82 -9.44
C LEU A 175 13.82 -6.90 -10.27
N GLY A 176 14.37 -5.74 -10.64
CA GLY A 176 15.53 -5.63 -11.53
C GLY A 176 15.20 -5.61 -13.02
N ALA A 177 13.92 -5.67 -13.42
CA ALA A 177 13.52 -5.46 -14.82
C ALA A 177 13.97 -4.08 -15.32
N SER A 178 14.47 -4.02 -16.56
CA SER A 178 14.92 -2.76 -17.15
C SER A 178 13.72 -1.89 -17.55
N PHE A 179 13.89 -0.57 -17.57
CA PHE A 179 12.84 0.32 -18.09
C PHE A 179 12.49 0.01 -19.55
N ALA A 180 13.45 -0.47 -20.35
CA ALA A 180 13.20 -0.89 -21.72
C ALA A 180 12.20 -2.06 -21.80
N ASP A 181 12.35 -3.06 -20.92
CA ASP A 181 11.42 -4.19 -20.85
C ASP A 181 10.02 -3.74 -20.41
N LEU A 182 9.95 -2.83 -19.43
CA LEU A 182 8.66 -2.29 -18.97
C LEU A 182 7.94 -1.50 -20.06
N LEU A 183 8.68 -0.67 -20.82
CA LEU A 183 8.13 0.07 -21.95
C LEU A 183 7.69 -0.86 -23.08
N ALA A 184 8.41 -1.95 -23.33
CA ALA A 184 8.02 -2.95 -24.34
C ALA A 184 6.65 -3.57 -24.03
N VAL A 185 6.36 -3.86 -22.75
CA VAL A 185 5.02 -4.34 -22.31
C VAL A 185 3.93 -3.32 -22.63
N ALA A 186 4.22 -2.03 -22.47
CA ALA A 186 3.33 -0.93 -22.84
C ALA A 186 3.29 -0.62 -24.35
N GLY A 187 3.90 -1.46 -25.21
CA GLY A 187 3.93 -1.30 -26.66
C GLY A 187 4.98 -0.33 -27.19
N GLY A 188 5.89 0.12 -26.33
CA GLY A 188 6.92 1.11 -26.62
C GLY A 188 6.40 2.55 -26.58
N PRO A 189 7.33 3.52 -26.68
CA PRO A 189 6.99 4.92 -26.70
C PRO A 189 6.19 5.29 -27.95
N THR A 190 5.38 6.35 -27.85
CA THR A 190 4.66 6.98 -28.98
C THR A 190 5.37 8.22 -29.52
N VAL A 191 6.50 8.59 -28.93
CA VAL A 191 7.31 9.74 -29.31
C VAL A 191 8.77 9.32 -29.41
N ASP A 192 9.49 9.91 -30.36
CA ASP A 192 10.90 9.59 -30.63
C ASP A 192 11.87 10.34 -29.70
N GLU A 193 11.47 11.49 -29.16
CA GLU A 193 12.25 12.32 -28.23
C GLU A 193 11.43 12.69 -26.99
N ILE A 194 12.13 12.99 -25.89
CA ILE A 194 11.56 13.38 -24.60
C ILE A 194 11.52 14.92 -24.56
N GLY A 195 10.33 15.49 -24.35
CA GLY A 195 10.13 16.92 -24.06
C GLY A 195 9.99 17.17 -22.57
#